data_AF-A0AAV0I4L9-F1
#
_entry.id   AF-A0AAV0I4L9-F1
#
_cell.length_a   1.000
_cell.length_b   1.000
_cell.length_c   1.000
_cell.angle_alpha   90.00
_cell.angle_beta   90.00
_cell.angle_gamma   90.00
#
_symmetry.space_group_name_H-M   'P 1'
#
loop_
_entity.id
_entity.type
_entity.pdbx_description
1 polymer ?
#
loop_
_entity_poly.entity_id
_entity_poly.type
_entity_poly.pdbx_seq_one_letter_code
_entity_poly.pdbx_strand_id
1 'polypeptide(L)' 'MGSGHFANEGRGKAAFVDNLGFVDEGEHVKDAKTLLGYATNPACYSVEVGDWNNIEKTHFYYGGPGWSPNCT' A
#
# COMPACT_ATOMS: atom_id res chain seq x y z
N MET A 1 -3.72 -11.23 -4.52
CA MET A 1 -2.45 -10.49 -4.33
C MET A 1 -2.36 -10.09 -2.86
N GLY A 2 -1.17 -10.09 -2.24
CA GLY A 2 -1.05 -9.81 -0.81
C GLY A 2 -1.82 -10.83 0.03
N SER A 3 -2.65 -10.36 0.95
CA SER A 3 -3.52 -11.19 1.80
C SER A 3 -4.82 -11.65 1.12
N GLY A 4 -5.12 -11.17 -0.09
CA GLY A 4 -6.40 -11.43 -0.77
C GLY A 4 -7.53 -10.46 -0.40
N HIS A 5 -7.31 -9.57 0.56
CA HIS A 5 -8.24 -8.51 0.96
C HIS A 5 -7.95 -7.20 0.21
N PHE A 6 -8.97 -6.37 -0.02
CA PHE A 6 -8.78 -5.04 -0.59
C PHE A 6 -8.12 -4.10 0.42
N ALA A 7 -7.38 -3.10 -0.09
CA ALA A 7 -6.57 -2.17 0.69
C ALA A 7 -7.41 -1.38 1.71
N ASN A 8 -8.63 -1.01 1.33
CA ASN A 8 -9.59 -0.31 2.18
C ASN A 8 -10.07 -1.13 3.39
N GLU A 9 -9.85 -2.44 3.41
CA GLU A 9 -10.16 -3.27 4.56
C GLU A 9 -9.17 -3.07 5.72
N GLY A 10 -8.02 -2.46 5.45
CA GLY A 10 -7.08 -1.98 6.45
C GLY A 10 -6.41 -3.05 7.31
N ARG A 11 -5.91 -2.63 8.47
CA ARG A 11 -5.07 -3.46 9.36
C ARG A 11 -5.77 -4.73 9.82
N GLY A 12 -5.04 -5.84 9.80
CA GLY A 12 -5.56 -7.17 10.19
C GLY A 12 -6.30 -7.89 9.06
N LYS A 13 -6.51 -7.23 7.92
CA LYS A 13 -7.11 -7.83 6.72
C LYS A 13 -6.23 -7.61 5.50
N ALA A 14 -6.05 -6.35 5.09
CA ALA A 14 -5.23 -5.98 3.96
C ALA A 14 -3.74 -6.21 4.24
N ALA A 15 -2.98 -6.54 3.20
CA ALA A 15 -1.53 -6.49 3.29
C ALA A 15 -1.07 -5.03 3.31
N PHE A 16 0.04 -4.76 3.98
CA PHE A 16 0.57 -3.41 4.12
C PHE A 16 2.08 -3.40 4.12
N VAL A 17 2.65 -2.26 3.75
CA VAL A 17 4.06 -1.92 4.00
C VAL A 17 4.05 -0.68 4.86
N ASP A 18 4.87 -0.69 5.91
CA ASP A 18 4.98 0.38 6.90
C ASP A 18 6.44 0.84 7.00
N ASN A 19 6.65 2.03 7.56
CA ASN A 19 7.96 2.67 7.70
C ASN A 19 8.70 2.82 6.36
N LEU A 20 8.00 3.24 5.31
CA LEU A 20 8.60 3.37 4.00
C LEU A 20 9.58 4.55 3.96
N GLY A 21 10.81 4.27 3.54
CA GLY A 21 11.83 5.28 3.37
C GLY A 21 12.83 4.88 2.29
N PHE A 22 13.68 5.81 1.91
CA PHE A 22 14.76 5.60 0.96
C PHE A 22 16.08 6.09 1.57
N VAL A 23 17.19 5.51 1.12
CA VAL A 23 18.53 5.91 1.57
C VAL A 23 19.07 6.94 0.58
N ASP A 24 19.50 8.10 1.09
CA ASP A 24 20.16 9.13 0.28
C ASP A 24 21.65 8.83 0.05
N GLU A 25 22.32 9.65 -0.77
CA GLU A 25 23.75 9.51 -1.05
C GLU A 25 24.64 9.63 0.20
N GLY A 26 24.11 10.23 1.28
CA GLY A 26 24.78 10.34 2.56
C GLY A 26 24.48 9.20 3.52
N GLU A 27 23.92 8.08 3.04
CA GLU A 27 23.54 6.91 3.83
C GLU A 27 22.45 7.17 4.89
N HIS A 28 21.69 8.27 4.74
CA HIS A 28 20.60 8.59 5.66
C HIS A 28 19.28 8.04 5.15
N VAL A 29 18.48 7.47 6.06
CA VAL A 29 17.09 7.11 5.77
C VAL A 29 16.22 8.36 5.75
N LYS A 30 15.59 8.62 4.62
CA LYS A 30 14.61 9.68 4.41
C LYS A 30 13.22 9.09 4.26
N ASP A 31 12.24 9.78 4.82
CA ASP A 31 10.85 9.39 4.75
C ASP A 31 10.27 9.62 3.34
N ALA A 32 9.50 8.65 2.85
CA ALA A 32 8.93 8.66 1.51
C ALA A 32 7.62 9.47 1.43
N LYS A 33 7.68 10.75 1.83
CA LYS A 33 6.50 11.63 2.05
C LYS A 33 5.51 11.76 0.88
N THR A 34 5.89 11.36 -0.33
CA THR A 34 5.02 11.45 -1.50
C THR A 34 5.00 10.11 -2.21
N LEU A 35 4.03 9.28 -1.83
CA LEU A 35 3.75 8.01 -2.50
C LEU A 35 2.59 8.15 -3.48
N LEU A 36 2.77 7.55 -4.66
CA LEU A 36 1.69 7.34 -5.61
C LEU A 36 1.31 5.86 -5.59
N GLY A 37 0.08 5.57 -5.16
CA GLY A 37 -0.48 4.23 -5.28
C GLY A 37 -0.91 3.97 -6.73
N TYR A 38 -0.41 2.91 -7.33
CA TYR A 38 -0.79 2.51 -8.69
C TYR A 38 -1.03 1.01 -8.78
N ALA A 39 -2.15 0.64 -9.39
CA ALA A 39 -2.50 -0.75 -9.69
C ALA A 39 -2.74 -0.89 -11.21
N THR A 40 -2.02 -1.81 -11.85
CA THR A 40 -2.16 -2.07 -13.30
C THR A 40 -3.53 -2.65 -13.65
N ASN A 41 -4.17 -3.37 -12.71
CA ASN A 41 -5.53 -3.86 -12.83
C ASN A 41 -6.37 -3.41 -11.62
N PRO A 42 -6.90 -2.17 -11.64
CA PRO A 42 -7.59 -1.59 -10.49
C PRO A 42 -8.94 -2.25 -10.17
N ALA A 43 -9.51 -3.02 -11.11
CA ALA A 43 -10.71 -3.82 -10.86
C ALA A 43 -10.44 -5.04 -9.95
N CYS A 44 -9.17 -5.45 -9.88
CA CYS A 44 -8.72 -6.64 -9.14
C CYS A 44 -7.94 -6.34 -7.89
N TYR A 45 -7.17 -5.25 -7.97
CA TYR A 45 -6.19 -4.90 -6.98
C TYR A 45 -6.35 -3.43 -6.64
N SER A 46 -6.29 -3.15 -5.36
CA SER A 46 -6.35 -1.81 -4.81
C SER A 46 -5.04 -1.53 -4.10
N VAL A 47 -4.56 -0.30 -4.23
CA VAL A 47 -3.48 0.25 -3.43
C VAL A 47 -4.03 1.53 -2.82
N GLU A 48 -4.01 1.62 -1.50
CA GLU A 48 -4.41 2.83 -0.79
C GLU A 48 -3.22 3.34 0.01
N VAL A 49 -2.69 4.46 -0.47
CA VAL A 49 -1.75 5.31 0.25
C VAL A 49 -2.61 6.19 1.15
N GLY A 50 -2.41 6.13 2.46
CA GLY A 50 -3.26 6.88 3.38
C GLY A 50 -2.56 7.27 4.67
N ASP A 51 -3.10 8.32 5.29
CA ASP A 51 -2.82 8.80 6.65
C ASP A 51 -3.76 8.10 7.66
N TRP A 52 -3.92 6.77 7.57
CA TRP A 52 -4.74 6.07 8.56
C TRP A 52 -4.03 6.08 9.92
N ASN A 53 -4.41 7.05 10.76
CA ASN A 53 -4.07 7.19 12.20
C ASN A 53 -2.82 8.01 12.57
N ASN A 54 -2.59 9.21 12.03
CA ASN A 54 -1.49 10.08 12.52
C ASN A 54 -0.15 9.34 12.62
N ILE A 55 0.08 8.39 11.71
CA ILE A 55 1.29 7.59 11.73
C ILE A 55 2.37 8.49 11.14
N GLU A 56 3.37 8.84 11.93
CA GLU A 56 4.45 9.75 11.52
C GLU A 56 5.26 9.25 10.33
N LYS A 57 5.05 8.00 9.90
CA LYS A 57 5.82 7.32 8.88
C LYS A 57 4.93 6.90 7.71
N THR A 58 5.49 7.06 6.53
CA THR A 58 4.81 6.74 5.28
C THR A 58 4.49 5.24 5.20
N HIS A 59 3.24 4.91 4.90
CA HIS A 59 2.76 3.53 4.73
C HIS A 59 1.70 3.44 3.64
N PHE A 60 1.41 2.22 3.19
CA PHE A 60 0.31 1.95 2.27
C PHE A 60 -0.25 0.55 2.48
N TYR A 61 -1.54 0.41 2.19
CA TYR A 61 -2.23 -0.87 2.10
C TYR A 61 -2.32 -1.29 0.64
N TYR A 62 -2.22 -2.59 0.39
CA TYR A 62 -2.36 -3.16 -0.94
C TYR A 62 -2.98 -4.55 -0.86
N GLY A 63 -3.65 -4.94 -1.94
CA GLY A 63 -4.22 -6.27 -2.04
C GLY A 63 -5.38 -6.32 -3.01
N GLY A 64 -6.21 -7.34 -2.84
CA GLY A 64 -7.37 -7.61 -3.67
C GLY A 64 -7.46 -9.10 -3.99
N PRO A 65 -8.68 -9.62 -4.12
CA PRO A 65 -8.95 -11.05 -4.15
C PRO A 65 -8.38 -11.73 -5.38
N GLY A 66 -8.07 -11.00 -6.47
CA GLY A 66 -7.58 -11.58 -7.74
C GLY A 66 -8.58 -12.52 -8.46
N TRP A 67 -9.61 -12.98 -7.75
CA TRP A 67 -10.73 -13.82 -8.21
C TRP A 67 -12.04 -13.05 -8.33
N SER A 68 -12.00 -11.72 -8.44
CA SER A 68 -13.20 -10.95 -8.78
C SER A 68 -13.68 -11.38 -10.18
N PRO A 69 -15.00 -11.50 -10.44
CA PRO A 69 -15.52 -11.73 -11.79
C PRO A 69 -15.07 -10.66 -12.81
N ASN A 70 -14.65 -9.50 -12.32
CA ASN A 70 -14.11 -8.39 -13.10
C ASN A 70 -12.59 -8.49 -13.33
N CYS A 71 -11.95 -9.57 -12.86
CA CYS A 71 -10.55 -9.89 -13.08
C CYS A 71 -10.37 -10.79 -14.29
N THR A 72 -10.24 -10.16 -15.45
CA THR A 72 -9.82 -10.79 -16.71
C THR A 72 -8.33 -10.62 -16.94
#